data_AF-A0A382G672-F1
#
_entry.id   AF-A0A382G672-F1
#
_cell.length_a   1.000
_cell.length_b   1.000
_cell.length_c   1.000
_cell.angle_alpha   90.00
_cell.angle_beta   90.00
_cell.angle_gamma   90.00
#
_symmetry.space_group_name_H-M   'P 1'
#
loop_
_entity.id
_entity.type
_entity.pdbx_description
1 polymer ?
#
loop_
_entity_poly.entity_id
_entity_poly.type
_entity_poly.pdbx_seq_one_letter_code
_entity_poly.pdbx_strand_id
1 'polypeptide(L)'
;RAATLFELMLENDRDFDGDFGANDEVLLAYAAGDFDYHDPRIRADEMTVANLTQYFAPGFMAMDRMEAQFRFTQGKALFCASGSWDAMSFNSQVDFPMGICDFPFPDRQDPEFGQYVRGRISEADSPAVFRLAVSKFSDHPDVALRFLQFLTSRENNQRFNQLSRWPPVIKGAKPHTLMEPFMRKPEGFWTADVNRIIGAGPCTAAYTQARWELVEHKVDFDGFADMLERDMPRAMAQEFERLLNNEWEERLAQEMSLSHQLGSYSFGETWGEAAPIPERVQSKMVYLWEMRMRRYRNSYRLLEWQKLLDADEPKAQEIQQHIKIDLERKQS
;
A
#
# COMPACT_ATOMS: atom_id res chain seq x y z
N ARG A 1 1.55 1.67 -14.18
CA ARG A 1 1.84 3.12 -14.10
C ARG A 1 3.34 3.32 -14.19
N ALA A 2 3.78 4.46 -14.71
CA ALA A 2 5.20 4.82 -14.68
C ALA A 2 5.58 5.29 -13.27
N ALA A 3 6.84 5.12 -12.88
CA ALA A 3 7.32 5.57 -11.57
C ALA A 3 7.66 7.07 -11.60
N THR A 4 6.63 7.93 -11.65
CA THR A 4 6.71 9.41 -11.74
C THR A 4 7.04 10.08 -10.41
N LEU A 5 6.62 9.49 -9.28
CA LEU A 5 6.90 10.01 -7.93
C LEU A 5 8.17 9.43 -7.29
N PHE A 6 8.91 8.58 -8.02
CA PHE A 6 10.01 7.80 -7.45
C PHE A 6 11.09 8.66 -6.79
N GLU A 7 11.49 9.78 -7.41
CA GLU A 7 12.50 10.66 -6.82
C GLU A 7 11.99 11.40 -5.59
N LEU A 8 10.75 11.91 -5.65
CA LEU A 8 10.12 12.56 -4.50
C LEU A 8 10.10 11.61 -3.29
N MET A 9 9.79 10.33 -3.52
CA MET A 9 9.80 9.35 -2.45
C MET A 9 11.21 9.06 -1.94
N LEU A 10 12.19 8.81 -2.82
CA LEU A 10 13.56 8.53 -2.37
C LEU A 10 14.20 9.71 -1.62
N GLU A 11 13.83 10.94 -1.96
CA GLU A 11 14.28 12.15 -1.25
C GLU A 11 13.72 12.24 0.17
N ASN A 12 12.56 11.61 0.41
CA ASN A 12 11.79 11.75 1.65
C ASN A 12 11.59 10.43 2.43
N ASP A 13 12.11 9.32 1.92
CA ASP A 13 12.22 8.02 2.58
C ASP A 13 13.33 8.11 3.65
N ARG A 14 12.91 8.21 4.91
CA ARG A 14 13.79 8.49 6.06
C ARG A 14 14.30 7.21 6.70
N ASP A 15 13.56 6.11 6.60
CA ASP A 15 13.98 4.80 7.12
C ASP A 15 14.54 3.83 6.06
N PHE A 16 14.57 4.27 4.80
CA PHE A 16 15.16 3.59 3.65
C PHE A 16 14.51 2.23 3.36
N ASP A 17 13.23 2.07 3.69
CA ASP A 17 12.48 0.85 3.44
C ASP A 17 11.77 0.83 2.08
N GLY A 18 11.79 1.95 1.35
CA GLY A 18 11.18 2.10 0.03
C GLY A 18 9.65 2.25 0.05
N ASP A 19 9.05 2.47 1.23
CA ASP A 19 7.64 2.75 1.44
C ASP A 19 7.42 4.14 2.06
N PHE A 20 7.22 5.13 1.20
CA PHE A 20 6.85 6.48 1.65
C PHE A 20 5.35 6.59 1.97
N GLY A 21 4.50 5.62 1.58
CA GLY A 21 3.05 5.75 1.65
C GLY A 21 2.48 5.39 3.03
N ALA A 22 1.48 6.13 3.51
CA ALA A 22 0.71 5.79 4.72
C ALA A 22 1.52 5.68 6.04
N ASN A 23 2.69 6.31 6.11
CA ASN A 23 3.53 6.40 7.30
C ASN A 23 3.66 7.87 7.79
N ASP A 24 4.49 8.08 8.81
CA ASP A 24 4.80 9.39 9.37
C ASP A 24 5.78 10.21 8.53
N GLU A 25 6.43 9.62 7.53
CA GLU A 25 7.34 10.33 6.65
C GLU A 25 6.60 11.30 5.74
N VAL A 26 5.42 10.91 5.21
CA VAL A 26 4.57 11.86 4.45
C VAL A 26 4.20 13.06 5.31
N LEU A 27 3.81 12.82 6.56
CA LEU A 27 3.44 13.88 7.50
C LEU A 27 4.62 14.83 7.71
N LEU A 28 5.80 14.29 8.03
CA LEU A 28 6.96 15.10 8.35
C LEU A 28 7.53 15.81 7.12
N ALA A 29 7.50 15.18 5.94
CA ALA A 29 7.92 15.80 4.68
C ALA A 29 6.98 16.93 4.26
N TYR A 30 5.67 16.71 4.36
CA TYR A 30 4.68 17.77 4.11
C TYR A 30 4.83 18.92 5.12
N ALA A 31 4.97 18.61 6.42
CA ALA A 31 5.12 19.62 7.46
C ALA A 31 6.43 20.43 7.38
N ALA A 32 7.51 19.80 6.92
CA ALA A 32 8.80 20.45 6.66
C ALA A 32 8.81 21.30 5.38
N GLY A 33 7.75 21.21 4.56
CA GLY A 33 7.74 21.89 3.27
C GLY A 33 8.63 21.24 2.21
N ASP A 34 9.06 19.98 2.42
CA ASP A 34 9.83 19.22 1.44
C ASP A 34 9.04 19.03 0.13
N PHE A 35 7.71 19.06 0.22
CA PHE A 35 6.80 19.17 -0.92
C PHE A 35 5.48 19.88 -0.57
N ASP A 36 4.78 20.27 -1.62
CA ASP A 36 3.37 20.67 -1.60
C ASP A 36 2.63 19.97 -2.76
N TYR A 37 1.30 20.05 -2.79
CA TYR A 37 0.49 19.42 -3.85
C TYR A 37 0.54 20.17 -5.19
N HIS A 38 1.26 21.30 -5.27
CA HIS A 38 1.61 21.95 -6.53
C HIS A 38 2.92 21.39 -7.12
N ASP A 39 3.61 20.48 -6.45
CA ASP A 39 4.83 19.85 -6.94
C ASP A 39 4.60 19.25 -8.34
N PRO A 40 5.45 19.57 -9.33
CA PRO A 40 5.22 19.16 -10.71
C PRO A 40 5.37 17.64 -10.92
N ARG A 41 5.99 16.91 -9.98
CA ARG A 41 6.02 15.44 -9.97
C ARG A 41 4.65 14.86 -9.63
N ILE A 42 3.94 15.47 -8.68
CA ILE A 42 2.57 15.12 -8.31
C ILE A 42 1.63 15.41 -9.47
N ARG A 43 1.81 16.57 -10.11
CA ARG A 43 1.11 16.90 -11.35
C ARG A 43 1.29 15.84 -12.40
N ALA A 44 2.53 15.43 -12.66
CA ALA A 44 2.81 14.40 -13.65
C ALA A 44 2.10 13.08 -13.32
N ASP A 45 2.10 12.64 -12.06
CA ASP A 45 1.41 11.41 -11.68
C ASP A 45 -0.10 11.50 -11.88
N GLU A 46 -0.76 12.51 -11.30
CA GLU A 46 -2.22 12.61 -11.36
C GLU A 46 -2.75 12.90 -12.77
N MET A 47 -2.02 13.72 -13.54
CA MET A 47 -2.41 14.02 -14.92
C MET A 47 -2.28 12.81 -15.85
N THR A 48 -1.42 11.82 -15.56
CA THR A 48 -1.41 10.58 -16.37
C THR A 48 -2.72 9.82 -16.30
N VAL A 49 -3.42 9.88 -15.16
CA VAL A 49 -4.73 9.24 -15.00
C VAL A 49 -5.85 10.14 -15.49
N ALA A 50 -5.83 11.44 -15.13
CA ALA A 50 -6.85 12.39 -15.59
C ALA A 50 -6.91 12.47 -17.12
N ASN A 51 -5.76 12.47 -17.80
CA ASN A 51 -5.70 12.45 -19.26
C ASN A 51 -6.27 11.15 -19.88
N LEU A 52 -6.36 10.05 -19.14
CA LEU A 52 -7.03 8.83 -19.62
C LEU A 52 -8.54 8.88 -19.39
N THR A 53 -9.00 9.48 -18.30
CA THR A 53 -10.43 9.48 -17.96
C THR A 53 -11.27 10.35 -18.88
N GLN A 54 -10.67 11.27 -19.64
CA GLN A 54 -11.38 12.02 -20.69
C GLN A 54 -11.99 11.10 -21.78
N TYR A 55 -11.43 9.90 -21.95
CA TYR A 55 -11.89 8.91 -22.93
C TYR A 55 -12.84 7.87 -22.32
N PHE A 56 -13.12 7.95 -21.02
CA PHE A 56 -13.98 6.99 -20.34
C PHE A 56 -15.45 7.26 -20.66
N ALA A 57 -16.28 6.22 -20.54
CA ALA A 57 -17.70 6.37 -20.79
C ALA A 57 -18.34 7.35 -19.79
N PRO A 58 -19.33 8.16 -20.20
CA PRO A 58 -20.05 9.02 -19.28
C PRO A 58 -20.62 8.24 -18.08
N GLY A 59 -20.41 8.76 -16.88
CA GLY A 59 -20.82 8.10 -15.64
C GLY A 59 -19.91 6.96 -15.18
N PHE A 60 -18.69 6.83 -15.72
CA PHE A 60 -17.76 5.75 -15.34
C PHE A 60 -17.51 5.66 -13.82
N MET A 61 -17.58 6.77 -13.10
CA MET A 61 -17.42 6.82 -11.64
C MET A 61 -18.53 6.08 -10.89
N ALA A 62 -19.71 5.96 -11.48
CA ALA A 62 -20.83 5.21 -10.92
C ALA A 62 -20.91 3.77 -11.45
N MET A 63 -20.10 3.42 -12.46
CA MET A 63 -20.14 2.08 -13.04
C MET A 63 -19.42 1.07 -12.15
N ASP A 64 -20.10 -0.02 -11.84
CA ASP A 64 -19.47 -1.13 -11.17
C ASP A 64 -18.74 -2.07 -12.15
N ARG A 65 -18.06 -3.07 -11.60
CA ARG A 65 -17.33 -4.08 -12.39
C ARG A 65 -18.24 -4.82 -13.37
N MET A 66 -19.46 -5.20 -12.98
CA MET A 66 -20.35 -5.97 -13.85
C MET A 66 -20.90 -5.12 -15.00
N GLU A 67 -21.23 -3.87 -14.75
CA GLU A 67 -21.67 -2.92 -15.78
C GLU A 67 -20.56 -2.63 -16.79
N ALA A 68 -19.33 -2.42 -16.32
CA ALA A 68 -18.16 -2.24 -17.19
C ALA A 68 -17.90 -3.49 -18.05
N GLN A 69 -17.96 -4.68 -17.44
CA GLN A 69 -17.84 -5.95 -18.14
C GLN A 69 -18.91 -6.12 -19.22
N PHE A 70 -20.17 -5.85 -18.88
CA PHE A 70 -21.31 -5.99 -19.79
C PHE A 70 -21.22 -5.04 -20.99
N ARG A 71 -20.80 -3.79 -20.77
CA ARG A 71 -20.56 -2.84 -21.87
C ARG A 71 -19.48 -3.34 -22.82
N PHE A 72 -18.39 -3.90 -22.28
CA PHE A 72 -17.33 -4.47 -23.10
C PHE A 72 -17.80 -5.69 -23.89
N THR A 73 -18.48 -6.65 -23.26
CA THR A 73 -18.93 -7.87 -23.94
C THR A 73 -19.99 -7.61 -25.01
N GLN A 74 -20.74 -6.51 -24.90
CA GLN A 74 -21.67 -6.03 -25.94
C GLN A 74 -20.99 -5.23 -27.08
N GLY A 75 -19.66 -5.07 -27.05
CA GLY A 75 -18.94 -4.24 -28.02
C GLY A 75 -19.21 -2.74 -27.89
N LYS A 76 -19.71 -2.28 -26.73
CA LYS A 76 -19.97 -0.86 -26.44
C LYS A 76 -18.77 -0.13 -25.82
N ALA A 77 -17.70 -0.86 -25.50
CA ALA A 77 -16.44 -0.31 -25.03
C ALA A 77 -15.28 -1.00 -25.76
N LEU A 78 -14.28 -0.22 -26.21
CA LEU A 78 -13.09 -0.75 -26.88
C LEU A 78 -12.10 -1.38 -25.89
N PHE A 79 -12.00 -0.80 -24.69
CA PHE A 79 -11.13 -1.28 -23.61
C PHE A 79 -11.97 -1.57 -22.36
N CYS A 80 -11.55 -2.58 -21.58
CA CYS A 80 -12.08 -2.88 -20.27
C CYS A 80 -10.93 -3.18 -19.31
N ALA A 81 -10.82 -2.38 -18.25
CA ALA A 81 -9.86 -2.61 -17.18
C ALA A 81 -10.37 -3.75 -16.28
N SER A 82 -9.71 -4.91 -16.33
CA SER A 82 -9.99 -6.01 -15.39
C SER A 82 -8.76 -6.86 -15.07
N GLY A 83 -8.87 -7.69 -14.05
CA GLY A 83 -7.85 -8.66 -13.66
C GLY A 83 -7.88 -9.94 -14.49
N SER A 84 -6.78 -10.70 -14.43
CA SER A 84 -6.60 -11.95 -15.19
C SER A 84 -7.68 -13.00 -14.92
N TRP A 85 -8.34 -12.95 -13.75
CA TRP A 85 -9.42 -13.86 -13.37
C TRP A 85 -10.69 -13.70 -14.22
N ASP A 86 -10.88 -12.56 -14.91
CA ASP A 86 -12.03 -12.34 -15.81
C ASP A 86 -11.74 -12.67 -17.28
N ALA A 87 -10.47 -12.84 -17.65
CA ALA A 87 -10.07 -13.00 -19.05
C ALA A 87 -10.71 -14.24 -19.70
N MET A 88 -10.89 -15.33 -18.94
CA MET A 88 -11.57 -16.53 -19.42
C MET A 88 -13.06 -16.26 -19.71
N SER A 89 -13.74 -15.58 -18.78
CA SER A 89 -15.14 -15.21 -18.93
C SER A 89 -15.33 -14.34 -20.17
N PHE A 90 -14.51 -13.31 -20.35
CA PHE A 90 -14.57 -12.47 -21.54
C PHE A 90 -14.33 -13.25 -22.82
N ASN A 91 -13.27 -14.07 -22.88
CA ASN A 91 -12.95 -14.88 -24.06
C ASN A 91 -14.08 -15.84 -24.45
N SER A 92 -14.98 -16.20 -23.54
CA SER A 92 -16.14 -17.05 -23.82
C SER A 92 -17.42 -16.28 -24.17
N GLN A 93 -17.47 -14.99 -23.88
CA GLN A 93 -18.69 -14.16 -23.98
C GLN A 93 -18.65 -13.15 -25.13
N VAL A 94 -17.47 -12.80 -25.63
CA VAL A 94 -17.31 -11.89 -26.76
C VAL A 94 -17.40 -12.63 -28.09
N ASP A 95 -17.98 -11.99 -29.10
CA ASP A 95 -18.05 -12.48 -30.49
C ASP A 95 -17.03 -11.80 -31.41
N PHE A 96 -16.15 -10.97 -30.85
CA PHE A 96 -15.10 -10.23 -31.55
C PHE A 96 -13.70 -10.67 -31.11
N PRO A 97 -12.65 -10.43 -31.94
CA PRO A 97 -11.27 -10.69 -31.55
C PRO A 97 -10.87 -9.86 -30.32
N MET A 98 -10.53 -10.55 -29.22
CA MET A 98 -10.10 -9.92 -27.98
C MET A 98 -8.58 -10.08 -27.80
N GLY A 99 -7.91 -9.00 -27.40
CA GLY A 99 -6.53 -9.01 -26.95
C GLY A 99 -6.41 -8.59 -25.48
N ILE A 100 -5.25 -8.85 -24.90
CA ILE A 100 -4.85 -8.34 -23.58
C ILE A 100 -3.58 -7.51 -23.79
N CYS A 101 -3.54 -6.31 -23.22
CA CYS A 101 -2.38 -5.42 -23.30
C CYS A 101 -2.10 -4.76 -21.95
N ASP A 102 -0.88 -4.26 -21.79
CA ASP A 102 -0.54 -3.38 -20.66
C ASP A 102 -1.37 -2.08 -20.77
N PHE A 103 -1.64 -1.43 -19.63
CA PHE A 103 -2.12 -0.05 -19.65
C PHE A 103 -1.09 0.85 -20.34
N PRO A 104 -1.53 1.85 -21.13
CA PRO A 104 -0.61 2.87 -21.61
C PRO A 104 -0.02 3.62 -20.41
N PHE A 105 1.27 3.89 -20.45
CA PHE A 105 1.97 4.75 -19.50
C PHE A 105 3.03 5.54 -20.26
N PRO A 106 3.35 6.78 -19.84
CA PRO A 106 4.38 7.58 -20.48
C PRO A 106 5.76 6.93 -20.29
N ASP A 107 6.62 7.07 -21.30
CA ASP A 107 8.03 6.73 -21.21
C ASP A 107 8.90 7.99 -20.97
N ARG A 108 10.23 7.83 -20.98
CA ARG A 108 11.17 8.94 -20.77
C ARG A 108 11.22 9.92 -21.94
N GLN A 109 10.67 9.56 -23.09
CA GLN A 109 10.61 10.38 -24.29
C GLN A 109 9.31 11.19 -24.38
N ASP A 110 8.34 10.91 -23.52
CA ASP A 110 7.10 11.67 -23.42
C ASP A 110 7.40 13.16 -23.14
N PRO A 111 6.88 14.10 -23.95
CA PRO A 111 7.21 15.51 -23.84
C PRO A 111 6.66 16.19 -22.58
N GLU A 112 5.59 15.64 -21.99
CA GLU A 112 4.92 16.21 -20.82
C GLU A 112 5.42 15.54 -19.52
N PHE A 113 5.49 14.21 -19.51
CA PHE A 113 5.75 13.43 -18.31
C PHE A 113 7.16 12.84 -18.24
N GLY A 114 7.86 12.74 -19.38
CA GLY A 114 9.08 11.94 -19.51
C GLY A 114 10.23 12.37 -18.60
N GLN A 115 10.28 13.65 -18.21
CA GLN A 115 11.27 14.16 -17.26
C GLN A 115 11.17 13.50 -15.87
N TYR A 116 9.96 13.09 -15.45
CA TYR A 116 9.70 12.45 -14.16
C TYR A 116 9.67 10.93 -14.24
N VAL A 117 9.51 10.36 -15.44
CA VAL A 117 9.52 8.91 -15.63
C VAL A 117 10.92 8.35 -15.39
N ARG A 118 11.07 7.47 -14.40
CA ARG A 118 12.33 6.73 -14.19
C ARG A 118 12.33 5.37 -14.87
N GLY A 119 11.17 4.72 -14.93
CA GLY A 119 10.97 3.45 -15.60
C GLY A 119 9.70 2.76 -15.11
N ARG A 120 9.62 1.45 -15.33
CA ARG A 120 8.54 0.61 -14.81
C ARG A 120 8.78 0.24 -13.34
N ILE A 121 7.68 0.08 -12.62
CA ILE A 121 7.64 -0.50 -11.28
C ILE A 121 7.85 -2.01 -11.42
N SER A 122 8.65 -2.59 -10.54
CA SER A 122 8.85 -4.03 -10.47
C SER A 122 7.58 -4.73 -9.99
N GLU A 123 7.18 -5.81 -10.65
CA GLU A 123 6.11 -6.70 -10.18
C GLU A 123 6.64 -7.82 -9.27
N ALA A 124 7.88 -7.72 -8.79
CA ALA A 124 8.50 -8.76 -7.96
C ALA A 124 7.75 -8.99 -6.65
N ASP A 125 7.18 -7.94 -6.06
CA ASP A 125 6.42 -8.01 -4.81
C ASP A 125 4.92 -8.29 -5.02
N SER A 126 4.47 -8.46 -6.28
CA SER A 126 3.08 -8.81 -6.55
C SER A 126 2.73 -10.15 -5.90
N PRO A 127 1.81 -10.18 -4.93
CA PRO A 127 1.57 -11.41 -4.20
C PRO A 127 0.84 -12.46 -5.05
N ALA A 128 1.01 -13.73 -4.69
CA ALA A 128 0.07 -14.76 -5.13
C ALA A 128 -1.31 -14.50 -4.52
N VAL A 129 -2.36 -14.50 -5.34
CA VAL A 129 -3.75 -14.36 -4.88
C VAL A 129 -4.25 -15.66 -4.25
N PHE A 130 -3.90 -16.81 -4.85
CA PHE A 130 -4.24 -18.13 -4.32
C PHE A 130 -3.22 -18.59 -3.27
N ARG A 131 -3.43 -18.19 -2.01
CA ARG A 131 -2.59 -18.59 -0.88
C ARG A 131 -3.30 -19.66 -0.05
N LEU A 132 -2.59 -20.76 0.19
CA LEU A 132 -3.04 -21.84 1.07
C LEU A 132 -2.08 -21.95 2.25
N ALA A 133 -2.61 -22.22 3.43
CA ALA A 133 -1.83 -22.35 4.66
C ALA A 133 -2.19 -23.64 5.40
N VAL A 134 -1.23 -24.18 6.15
CA VAL A 134 -1.46 -25.31 7.06
C VAL A 134 -1.92 -24.75 8.41
N SER A 135 -3.08 -25.20 8.89
CA SER A 135 -3.54 -24.86 10.23
C SER A 135 -2.56 -25.38 11.28
N LYS A 136 -2.24 -24.54 12.28
CA LYS A 136 -1.42 -24.93 13.43
C LYS A 136 -2.04 -26.09 14.23
N PHE A 137 -3.36 -26.24 14.15
CA PHE A 137 -4.13 -27.29 14.84
C PHE A 137 -4.49 -28.46 13.92
N SER A 138 -3.89 -28.56 12.74
CA SER A 138 -4.12 -29.72 11.88
C SER A 138 -3.60 -30.97 12.56
N ASP A 139 -4.42 -32.04 12.55
CA ASP A 139 -3.99 -33.37 12.98
C ASP A 139 -3.00 -34.03 11.99
N HIS A 140 -2.88 -33.48 10.77
CA HIS A 140 -2.04 -34.01 9.69
C HIS A 140 -1.21 -32.91 8.99
N PRO A 141 -0.37 -32.16 9.73
CA PRO A 141 0.35 -31.01 9.19
C PRO A 141 1.42 -31.41 8.16
N ASP A 142 2.00 -32.60 8.31
CA ASP A 142 3.00 -33.17 7.39
C ASP A 142 2.38 -33.56 6.04
N VAL A 143 1.20 -34.19 6.06
CA VAL A 143 0.45 -34.52 4.83
C VAL A 143 0.01 -33.25 4.11
N ALA A 144 -0.51 -32.26 4.85
CA ALA A 144 -0.90 -30.98 4.29
C ALA A 144 0.30 -30.27 3.65
N LEU A 145 1.47 -30.25 4.32
CA LEU A 145 2.69 -29.67 3.76
C LEU A 145 3.14 -30.39 2.47
N ARG A 146 3.13 -31.73 2.45
CA ARG A 146 3.45 -32.51 1.24
C ARG A 146 2.49 -32.21 0.09
N PHE A 147 1.21 -32.02 0.38
CA PHE A 147 0.23 -31.63 -0.62
C PHE A 147 0.51 -30.22 -1.19
N LEU A 148 0.85 -29.26 -0.33
CA LEU A 148 1.25 -27.92 -0.79
C LEU A 148 2.55 -27.96 -1.60
N GLN A 149 3.53 -28.79 -1.24
CA GLN A 149 4.74 -29.02 -2.01
C GLN A 149 4.46 -29.66 -3.37
N PHE A 150 3.52 -30.62 -3.42
CA PHE A 150 3.02 -31.18 -4.68
C PHE A 150 2.43 -30.09 -5.58
N LEU A 151 1.54 -29.25 -5.05
CA LEU A 151 0.91 -28.14 -5.80
C LEU A 151 1.89 -27.08 -6.29
N THR A 152 2.96 -26.83 -5.53
CA THR A 152 3.98 -25.82 -5.82
C THR A 152 5.18 -26.35 -6.61
N SER A 153 5.24 -27.67 -6.88
CA SER A 153 6.20 -28.20 -7.84
C SER A 153 5.95 -27.62 -9.24
N ARG A 154 7.02 -27.35 -10.00
CA ARG A 154 6.95 -26.69 -11.31
C ARG A 154 5.93 -27.33 -12.25
N GLU A 155 5.97 -28.65 -12.39
CA GLU A 155 5.11 -29.39 -13.32
C GLU A 155 3.63 -29.35 -12.92
N ASN A 156 3.32 -29.61 -11.64
CA ASN A 156 1.94 -29.59 -11.17
C ASN A 156 1.37 -28.19 -11.12
N ASN A 157 2.17 -27.18 -10.75
CA ASN A 157 1.75 -25.79 -10.79
C ASN A 157 1.44 -25.35 -12.23
N GLN A 158 2.28 -25.73 -13.20
CA GLN A 158 2.01 -25.49 -14.62
C GLN A 158 0.71 -26.17 -15.04
N ARG A 159 0.54 -27.47 -14.76
CA ARG A 159 -0.66 -28.22 -15.13
C ARG A 159 -1.92 -27.60 -14.53
N PHE A 160 -1.87 -27.25 -13.24
CA PHE A 160 -2.97 -26.61 -12.54
C PHE A 160 -3.34 -25.28 -13.20
N ASN A 161 -2.37 -24.39 -13.42
CA ASN A 161 -2.60 -23.07 -13.98
C ASN A 161 -3.02 -23.10 -15.46
N GLN A 162 -2.58 -24.10 -16.23
CA GLN A 162 -3.05 -24.31 -17.60
C GLN A 162 -4.53 -24.72 -17.66
N LEU A 163 -4.96 -25.58 -16.73
CA LEU A 163 -6.37 -26.00 -16.59
C LEU A 163 -7.25 -24.86 -16.07
N SER A 164 -6.81 -24.19 -15.00
CA SER A 164 -7.52 -23.08 -14.37
C SER A 164 -7.44 -21.78 -15.19
N ARG A 165 -6.57 -21.73 -16.20
CA ARG A 165 -6.26 -20.53 -17.00
C ARG A 165 -5.87 -19.34 -16.12
N TRP A 166 -5.00 -19.59 -15.15
CA TRP A 166 -4.43 -18.57 -14.27
C TRP A 166 -2.95 -18.35 -14.58
N PRO A 167 -2.38 -17.17 -14.27
CA PRO A 167 -0.94 -16.97 -14.34
C PRO A 167 -0.22 -17.83 -13.30
N PRO A 168 0.79 -18.64 -13.67
CA PRO A 168 1.57 -19.42 -12.72
C PRO A 168 2.46 -18.51 -11.86
N VAL A 169 2.67 -18.93 -10.61
CA VAL A 169 3.55 -18.23 -9.65
C VAL A 169 4.95 -18.86 -9.57
N ILE A 170 5.09 -20.12 -10.00
CA ILE A 170 6.34 -20.87 -9.87
C ILE A 170 7.28 -20.52 -11.02
N LYS A 171 8.52 -20.11 -10.68
CA LYS A 171 9.56 -19.79 -11.66
C LYS A 171 9.76 -20.94 -12.65
N GLY A 172 9.66 -20.62 -13.95
CA GLY A 172 9.84 -21.56 -15.04
C GLY A 172 8.61 -22.42 -15.40
N ALA A 173 7.48 -22.26 -14.70
CA ALA A 173 6.21 -22.82 -15.15
C ALA A 173 5.65 -21.99 -16.33
N LYS A 174 5.13 -22.67 -17.36
CA LYS A 174 4.57 -22.00 -18.55
C LYS A 174 3.08 -21.71 -18.36
N PRO A 175 2.60 -20.50 -18.64
CA PRO A 175 1.18 -20.18 -18.57
C PRO A 175 0.39 -20.87 -19.70
N HIS A 176 -0.93 -20.79 -19.63
CA HIS A 176 -1.79 -20.94 -20.80
C HIS A 176 -1.58 -19.75 -21.76
N THR A 177 -1.73 -19.92 -23.08
CA THR A 177 -1.48 -18.85 -24.08
C THR A 177 -2.26 -17.56 -23.79
N LEU A 178 -3.55 -17.66 -23.44
CA LEU A 178 -4.38 -16.51 -23.00
C LEU A 178 -3.81 -15.75 -21.79
N MET A 179 -2.99 -16.41 -20.96
CA MET A 179 -2.39 -15.83 -19.75
C MET A 179 -0.96 -15.33 -19.96
N GLU A 180 -0.34 -15.56 -21.12
CA GLU A 180 1.01 -15.04 -21.42
C GLU A 180 1.14 -13.53 -21.21
N PRO A 181 0.15 -12.68 -21.59
CA PRO A 181 0.23 -11.25 -21.34
C PRO A 181 0.21 -10.85 -19.86
N PHE A 182 -0.30 -11.71 -18.98
CA PHE A 182 -0.35 -11.49 -17.52
C PHE A 182 0.88 -12.04 -16.79
N MET A 183 1.88 -12.55 -17.52
CA MET A 183 3.12 -13.00 -16.90
C MET A 183 3.85 -11.82 -16.28
N ARG A 184 4.25 -12.01 -15.02
CA ARG A 184 4.87 -10.94 -14.24
C ARG A 184 6.20 -10.51 -14.85
N LYS A 185 6.47 -9.21 -14.74
CA LYS A 185 7.73 -8.58 -15.12
C LYS A 185 8.47 -8.13 -13.85
N PRO A 186 9.35 -8.98 -13.28
CA PRO A 186 10.04 -8.65 -12.02
C PRO A 186 11.09 -7.55 -12.18
N GLU A 187 11.46 -7.18 -13.40
CA GLU A 187 12.38 -6.07 -13.68
C GLU A 187 11.70 -4.73 -13.41
N GLY A 188 12.46 -3.76 -12.86
CA GLY A 188 11.97 -2.41 -12.60
C GLY A 188 12.42 -1.89 -11.24
N PHE A 189 11.92 -0.71 -10.88
CA PHE A 189 12.16 -0.13 -9.55
C PHE A 189 11.34 -0.88 -8.51
N TRP A 190 12.01 -1.37 -7.47
CA TRP A 190 11.35 -1.94 -6.30
C TRP A 190 11.00 -0.84 -5.31
N THR A 191 9.78 -0.91 -4.78
CA THR A 191 9.15 0.04 -3.85
C THR A 191 7.79 -0.55 -3.46
N ALA A 192 7.33 -0.30 -2.24
CA ALA A 192 6.05 -0.82 -1.78
C ALA A 192 4.86 -0.15 -2.49
N ASP A 193 4.90 1.17 -2.72
CA ASP A 193 3.87 1.93 -3.44
C ASP A 193 4.39 3.27 -4.02
N VAL A 194 4.81 3.31 -5.28
CA VAL A 194 5.28 4.57 -5.92
C VAL A 194 4.21 5.53 -6.40
N ASN A 195 2.93 5.24 -6.16
CA ASN A 195 1.85 6.11 -6.65
C ASN A 195 1.09 6.75 -5.49
N ARG A 196 1.68 6.74 -4.29
CA ARG A 196 1.00 7.18 -3.07
C ARG A 196 1.91 8.02 -2.20
N ILE A 197 1.64 9.32 -2.20
CA ILE A 197 2.28 10.33 -1.34
C ILE A 197 1.31 10.87 -0.29
N ILE A 198 0.48 9.98 0.28
CA ILE A 198 -0.66 10.36 1.12
C ILE A 198 -0.62 9.55 2.40
N GLY A 199 -0.85 10.22 3.52
CA GLY A 199 -1.08 9.57 4.80
C GLY A 199 -2.33 8.66 4.81
N ALA A 200 -2.50 7.88 5.87
CA ALA A 200 -3.67 7.01 5.99
C ALA A 200 -4.94 7.76 6.41
N GLY A 201 -6.05 7.03 6.52
CA GLY A 201 -7.28 7.50 7.16
C GLY A 201 -7.82 8.83 6.59
N PRO A 202 -7.93 9.90 7.40
CA PRO A 202 -8.45 11.20 6.95
C PRO A 202 -7.74 11.79 5.72
N CYS A 203 -6.41 11.62 5.62
CA CYS A 203 -5.64 12.12 4.48
C CYS A 203 -6.05 11.40 3.19
N THR A 204 -6.25 10.08 3.26
CA THR A 204 -6.74 9.30 2.12
C THR A 204 -8.15 9.73 1.69
N ALA A 205 -9.02 10.09 2.64
CA ALA A 205 -10.37 10.59 2.32
C ALA A 205 -10.32 11.95 1.62
N ALA A 206 -9.56 12.91 2.14
CA ALA A 206 -9.36 14.23 1.52
C ALA A 206 -8.78 14.09 0.11
N TYR A 207 -7.75 13.25 -0.04
CA TYR A 207 -7.16 12.96 -1.33
C TYR A 207 -8.13 12.35 -2.34
N THR A 208 -8.87 11.33 -1.91
CA THR A 208 -9.83 10.63 -2.77
C THR A 208 -10.91 11.59 -3.26
N GLN A 209 -11.40 12.48 -2.39
CA GLN A 209 -12.39 13.48 -2.76
C GLN A 209 -11.86 14.47 -3.80
N ALA A 210 -10.69 15.08 -3.58
CA ALA A 210 -10.09 15.99 -4.56
C ALA A 210 -9.81 15.27 -5.89
N ARG A 211 -9.29 14.05 -5.81
CA ARG A 211 -8.98 13.23 -6.98
C ARG A 211 -10.22 12.89 -7.81
N TRP A 212 -11.37 12.66 -7.19
CA TRP A 212 -12.63 12.45 -7.91
C TRP A 212 -13.02 13.67 -8.73
N GLU A 213 -12.92 14.87 -8.15
CA GLU A 213 -13.21 16.12 -8.85
C GLU A 213 -12.25 16.34 -10.04
N LEU A 214 -10.97 15.97 -9.88
CA LEU A 214 -9.97 16.01 -10.96
C LEU A 214 -10.28 15.02 -12.10
N VAL A 215 -10.50 13.74 -11.79
CA VAL A 215 -10.70 12.72 -12.83
C VAL A 215 -12.06 12.82 -13.52
N GLU A 216 -13.04 13.47 -12.89
CA GLU A 216 -14.31 13.86 -13.51
C GLU A 216 -14.21 15.18 -14.30
N HIS A 217 -13.04 15.82 -14.32
CA HIS A 217 -12.77 17.08 -15.04
C HIS A 217 -13.64 18.25 -14.56
N LYS A 218 -14.03 18.25 -13.27
CA LYS A 218 -14.75 19.37 -12.64
C LYS A 218 -13.81 20.47 -12.18
N VAL A 219 -12.57 20.09 -11.86
CA VAL A 219 -11.46 20.99 -11.56
C VAL A 219 -10.27 20.63 -12.44
N ASP A 220 -9.39 21.60 -12.69
CA ASP A 220 -8.08 21.34 -13.25
C ASP A 220 -7.09 20.92 -12.14
N PHE A 221 -5.83 20.71 -12.51
CA PHE A 221 -4.81 20.31 -11.55
C PHE A 221 -4.60 21.34 -10.44
N ASP A 222 -4.61 22.63 -10.76
CA ASP A 222 -4.41 23.68 -9.77
C ASP A 222 -5.58 23.69 -8.77
N GLY A 223 -6.82 23.52 -9.24
CA GLY A 223 -7.98 23.34 -8.36
C GLY A 223 -7.90 22.08 -7.49
N PHE A 224 -7.35 20.97 -8.02
CA PHE A 224 -7.07 19.77 -7.23
C PHE A 224 -6.03 20.03 -6.13
N ALA A 225 -4.92 20.69 -6.47
CA ALA A 225 -3.85 21.04 -5.54
C ALA A 225 -4.38 21.98 -4.45
N ASP A 226 -5.15 23.02 -4.82
CA ASP A 226 -5.78 23.96 -3.90
C ASP A 226 -6.72 23.26 -2.91
N MET A 227 -7.52 22.29 -3.39
CA MET A 227 -8.38 21.48 -2.52
C MET A 227 -7.57 20.70 -1.48
N LEU A 228 -6.42 20.15 -1.88
CA LEU A 228 -5.56 19.41 -0.98
C LEU A 228 -4.82 20.32 -0.01
N GLU A 229 -4.20 21.40 -0.45
CA GLU A 229 -3.52 22.33 0.45
C GLU A 229 -4.48 22.95 1.47
N ARG A 230 -5.76 23.14 1.10
CA ARG A 230 -6.80 23.57 2.06
C ARG A 230 -7.14 22.50 3.10
N ASP A 231 -7.34 21.25 2.67
CA ASP A 231 -7.95 20.21 3.52
C ASP A 231 -6.91 19.31 4.24
N MET A 232 -5.70 19.21 3.69
CA MET A 232 -4.65 18.31 4.16
C MET A 232 -4.09 18.67 5.53
N PRO A 233 -3.85 19.95 5.90
CA PRO A 233 -3.30 20.28 7.21
C PRO A 233 -4.16 19.73 8.36
N ARG A 234 -5.48 19.87 8.26
CA ARG A 234 -6.43 19.29 9.21
C ARG A 234 -6.43 17.76 9.18
N ALA A 235 -6.36 17.15 8.00
CA ALA A 235 -6.35 15.70 7.87
C ALA A 235 -5.07 15.08 8.46
N MET A 236 -3.92 15.73 8.22
CA MET A 236 -2.61 15.36 8.77
C MET A 236 -2.57 15.49 10.29
N ALA A 237 -3.18 16.53 10.86
CA ALA A 237 -3.30 16.64 12.32
C ALA A 237 -4.10 15.46 12.91
N GLN A 238 -5.24 15.11 12.32
CA GLN A 238 -6.04 13.97 12.79
C GLN A 238 -5.31 12.63 12.66
N GLU A 239 -4.56 12.46 11.57
CA GLU A 239 -3.75 11.26 11.36
C GLU A 239 -2.58 11.19 12.34
N PHE A 240 -1.91 12.31 12.61
CA PHE A 240 -0.84 12.39 13.60
C PHE A 240 -1.34 12.03 15.00
N GLU A 241 -2.51 12.55 15.40
CA GLU A 241 -3.15 12.17 16.66
C GLU A 241 -3.49 10.68 16.72
N ARG A 242 -4.01 10.12 15.62
CA ARG A 242 -4.35 8.70 15.50
C ARG A 242 -3.10 7.83 15.67
N LEU A 243 -1.98 8.19 15.03
CA LEU A 243 -0.70 7.47 15.15
C LEU A 243 -0.19 7.50 16.59
N LEU A 244 -0.18 8.68 17.22
CA LEU A 244 0.25 8.84 18.62
C LEU A 244 -0.65 8.05 19.59
N ASN A 245 -1.96 8.02 19.36
CA ASN A 245 -2.91 7.28 20.19
C ASN A 245 -2.80 5.77 20.02
N ASN A 246 -2.73 5.28 18.78
CA ASN A 246 -2.58 3.85 18.50
C ASN A 246 -1.31 3.29 19.13
N GLU A 247 -0.18 3.96 18.95
CA GLU A 247 1.09 3.53 19.56
C GLU A 247 1.06 3.59 21.09
N TRP A 248 0.35 4.56 21.68
CA TRP A 248 0.15 4.64 23.13
C TRP A 248 -0.64 3.45 23.69
N GLU A 249 -1.76 3.09 23.04
CA GLU A 249 -2.59 1.96 23.44
C GLU A 249 -1.85 0.62 23.26
N GLU A 250 -1.13 0.47 22.15
CA GLU A 250 -0.27 -0.69 21.92
C GLU A 250 0.82 -0.82 23.00
N ARG A 251 1.45 0.30 23.40
CA ARG A 251 2.43 0.32 24.49
C ARG A 251 1.83 -0.23 25.78
N LEU A 252 0.66 0.26 26.20
CA LEU A 252 0.00 -0.21 27.43
C LEU A 252 -0.28 -1.71 27.37
N ALA A 253 -0.85 -2.20 26.27
CA ALA A 253 -1.14 -3.61 26.08
C ALA A 253 0.13 -4.49 26.15
N GLN A 254 1.23 -4.01 25.59
CA GLN A 254 2.50 -4.72 25.56
C GLN A 254 3.25 -4.66 26.89
N GLU A 255 3.21 -3.53 27.62
CA GLU A 255 3.79 -3.40 28.96
C GLU A 255 3.08 -4.33 29.96
N MET A 256 1.76 -4.43 29.88
CA MET A 256 1.00 -5.43 30.64
C MET A 256 1.42 -6.86 30.26
N SER A 257 1.58 -7.15 28.97
CA SER A 257 1.99 -8.47 28.50
C SER A 257 3.41 -8.83 28.98
N LEU A 258 4.35 -7.89 28.89
CA LEU A 258 5.74 -8.07 29.32
C LEU A 258 5.83 -8.23 30.84
N SER A 259 5.09 -7.42 31.61
CA SER A 259 5.01 -7.53 33.06
C SER A 259 4.47 -8.90 33.48
N HIS A 260 3.43 -9.39 32.79
CA HIS A 260 2.95 -10.76 32.99
C HIS A 260 4.04 -11.78 32.67
N GLN A 261 4.75 -11.67 31.55
CA GLN A 261 5.81 -12.65 31.21
C GLN A 261 6.96 -12.60 32.22
N LEU A 262 7.35 -11.42 32.70
CA LEU A 262 8.36 -11.23 33.76
C LEU A 262 7.91 -11.86 35.08
N GLY A 263 6.63 -11.69 35.45
CA GLY A 263 6.05 -12.35 36.62
C GLY A 263 6.04 -13.87 36.48
N SER A 264 5.64 -14.38 35.31
CA SER A 264 5.71 -15.79 34.96
C SER A 264 7.14 -16.35 34.99
N TYR A 265 8.14 -15.56 34.56
CA TYR A 265 9.54 -15.95 34.61
C TYR A 265 10.09 -15.98 36.04
N SER A 266 9.79 -14.93 36.81
CA SER A 266 10.38 -14.74 38.15
C SER A 266 9.69 -15.56 39.24
N PHE A 267 8.40 -15.87 39.06
CA PHE A 267 7.57 -16.53 40.07
C PHE A 267 6.87 -17.79 39.53
N GLY A 268 7.10 -18.19 38.28
CA GLY A 268 6.39 -19.31 37.66
C GLY A 268 6.52 -20.63 38.41
N GLU A 269 7.64 -20.87 39.07
CA GLU A 269 7.87 -22.06 39.91
C GLU A 269 6.91 -22.14 41.11
N THR A 270 6.36 -20.99 41.54
CA THR A 270 5.37 -20.93 42.64
C THR A 270 3.96 -21.32 42.20
N TRP A 271 3.73 -21.52 40.89
CA TRP A 271 2.40 -21.78 40.31
C TRP A 271 2.07 -23.27 40.14
N GLY A 272 2.94 -24.16 40.61
CA GLY A 272 2.71 -25.61 40.60
C GLY A 272 2.56 -26.18 39.19
N GLU A 273 1.58 -27.07 38.98
CA GLU A 273 1.33 -27.71 37.67
C GLU A 273 0.91 -26.73 36.56
N ALA A 274 0.51 -25.51 36.92
CA ALA A 274 0.19 -24.44 35.97
C ALA A 274 1.40 -23.58 35.57
N ALA A 275 2.62 -23.94 36.01
CA ALA A 275 3.83 -23.21 35.70
C ALA A 275 4.09 -23.16 34.18
N PRO A 276 4.35 -21.97 33.61
CA PRO A 276 4.63 -21.84 32.20
C PRO A 276 6.03 -22.37 31.85
N ILE A 277 6.18 -22.96 30.67
CA ILE A 277 7.46 -23.50 30.17
C ILE A 277 8.48 -22.35 30.02
N PRO A 278 9.64 -22.38 30.71
CA PRO A 278 10.60 -21.28 30.75
C PRO A 278 11.06 -20.79 29.37
N GLU A 279 11.36 -21.70 28.44
CA GLU A 279 11.82 -21.35 27.09
C GLU A 279 10.74 -20.59 26.30
N ARG A 280 9.47 -20.92 26.52
CA ARG A 280 8.33 -20.25 25.88
C ARG A 280 8.12 -18.85 26.44
N VAL A 281 8.31 -18.67 27.76
CA VAL A 281 8.26 -17.37 28.42
C VAL A 281 9.39 -16.47 27.92
N GLN A 282 10.63 -16.98 27.91
CA GLN A 282 11.80 -16.25 27.41
C GLN A 282 11.63 -15.84 25.94
N SER A 283 11.22 -16.76 25.06
CA SER A 283 10.99 -16.44 23.64
C SER A 283 9.95 -15.33 23.46
N LYS A 284 8.87 -15.38 24.25
CA LYS A 284 7.82 -14.34 24.21
C LYS A 284 8.30 -13.02 24.79
N MET A 285 9.15 -13.03 25.83
CA MET A 285 9.79 -11.83 26.36
C MET A 285 10.70 -11.17 25.32
N VAL A 286 11.56 -11.94 24.65
CA VAL A 286 12.43 -11.42 23.58
C VAL A 286 11.60 -10.78 22.47
N TYR A 287 10.57 -11.46 21.99
CA TYR A 287 9.66 -10.91 20.98
C TYR A 287 9.01 -9.59 21.44
N LEU A 288 8.49 -9.54 22.67
CA LEU A 288 7.87 -8.33 23.22
C LEU A 288 8.88 -7.18 23.40
N TRP A 289 10.15 -7.51 23.65
CA TRP A 289 11.25 -6.56 23.78
C TRP A 289 11.72 -6.02 22.42
N GLU A 290 11.85 -6.87 21.41
CA GLU A 290 12.12 -6.46 20.02
C GLU A 290 10.99 -5.59 19.46
N MET A 291 9.74 -5.97 19.72
CA MET A 291 8.56 -5.15 19.44
C MET A 291 8.58 -3.81 20.19
N ARG A 292 9.30 -3.70 21.32
CA ARG A 292 9.51 -2.44 22.06
C ARG A 292 10.54 -1.55 21.40
N MET A 293 11.60 -2.11 20.82
CA MET A 293 12.62 -1.34 20.09
C MET A 293 12.07 -0.66 18.83
N ARG A 294 11.07 -1.26 18.17
CA ARG A 294 10.34 -0.61 17.06
C ARG A 294 9.56 0.65 17.48
N ARG A 295 9.44 0.95 18.78
CA ARG A 295 8.62 2.04 19.37
C ARG A 295 9.38 3.32 19.70
N TYR A 296 10.67 3.42 19.38
CA TYR A 296 11.33 4.74 19.34
C TYR A 296 10.76 5.64 18.24
N ARG A 297 9.88 5.11 17.36
CA ARG A 297 9.15 5.87 16.34
C ARG A 297 8.33 7.03 16.93
N ASN A 298 7.52 6.86 17.97
CA ASN A 298 6.78 7.97 18.59
C ASN A 298 7.70 9.06 19.18
N SER A 299 8.74 8.67 19.92
CA SER A 299 9.68 9.64 20.50
C SER A 299 10.46 10.38 19.41
N TYR A 300 10.88 9.66 18.36
CA TYR A 300 11.50 10.25 17.19
C TYR A 300 10.55 11.19 16.45
N ARG A 301 9.30 10.78 16.21
CA ARG A 301 8.28 11.59 15.54
C ARG A 301 7.99 12.88 16.30
N LEU A 302 7.85 12.81 17.63
CA LEU A 302 7.65 13.99 18.47
C LEU A 302 8.90 14.88 18.52
N LEU A 303 10.09 14.29 18.48
CA LEU A 303 11.36 15.03 18.39
C LEU A 303 11.46 15.78 17.06
N GLU A 304 11.23 15.10 15.93
CA GLU A 304 11.24 15.72 14.60
C GLU A 304 10.14 16.77 14.48
N TRP A 305 8.94 16.50 15.01
CA TRP A 305 7.87 17.48 15.07
C TRP A 305 8.27 18.74 15.84
N GLN A 306 8.87 18.58 17.03
CA GLN A 306 9.34 19.72 17.81
C GLN A 306 10.40 20.54 17.08
N LYS A 307 11.32 19.90 16.36
CA LYS A 307 12.31 20.60 15.53
C LYS A 307 11.65 21.46 14.46
N LEU A 308 10.60 20.98 13.81
CA LEU A 308 9.86 21.75 12.80
C LEU A 308 9.14 22.95 13.41
N LEU A 309 8.57 22.79 14.61
CA LEU A 309 7.95 23.90 15.34
C LEU A 309 8.99 24.94 15.78
N ASP A 310 10.14 24.49 16.31
CA ASP A 310 11.24 25.37 16.75
C ASP A 310 11.89 26.13 15.57
N ALA A 311 11.82 25.56 14.36
CA ALA A 311 12.26 26.18 13.13
C ALA A 311 11.23 27.14 12.51
N ASP A 312 10.05 27.31 13.14
CA ASP A 312 8.94 28.13 12.65
C ASP A 312 8.45 27.71 11.24
N GLU A 313 8.46 26.41 10.93
CA GLU A 313 8.02 25.91 9.63
C GLU A 313 6.52 26.18 9.40
N PRO A 314 6.11 26.88 8.32
CA PRO A 314 4.74 27.36 8.14
C PRO A 314 3.69 26.24 8.14
N LYS A 315 3.97 25.13 7.44
CA LYS A 315 3.05 23.99 7.34
C LYS A 315 2.94 23.24 8.67
N ALA A 316 4.05 23.09 9.40
CA ALA A 316 4.02 22.52 10.74
C ALA A 316 3.14 23.36 11.70
N GLN A 317 3.27 24.69 11.64
CA GLN A 317 2.44 25.60 12.43
C GLN A 317 0.95 25.52 12.07
N GLU A 318 0.62 25.41 10.78
CA GLU A 318 -0.77 25.24 10.33
C GLU A 318 -1.38 23.92 10.83
N ILE A 319 -0.66 22.81 10.67
CA ILE A 319 -1.08 21.50 11.18
C ILE A 319 -1.24 21.55 12.71
N GLN A 320 -0.31 22.20 13.43
CA GLN A 320 -0.32 22.32 14.88
C GLN A 320 -1.59 23.01 15.40
N GLN A 321 -2.16 23.97 14.65
CA GLN A 321 -3.42 24.64 15.03
C GLN A 321 -4.62 23.68 15.05
N HIS A 322 -4.53 22.54 14.36
CA HIS A 322 -5.58 21.54 14.30
C HIS A 322 -5.39 20.38 15.29
N ILE A 323 -4.23 20.27 15.94
CA ILE A 323 -3.96 19.26 16.98
C ILE A 323 -4.69 19.67 18.28
N LYS A 324 -5.41 18.71 18.85
CA LYS A 324 -6.28 18.83 20.03
C LYS A 324 -5.76 18.03 21.23
N ILE A 325 -4.91 17.03 21.01
CA ILE A 325 -4.33 16.25 22.10
C ILE A 325 -3.15 16.97 22.76
N ASP A 326 -2.93 16.67 24.03
CA ASP A 326 -1.74 17.09 24.77
C ASP A 326 -0.53 16.23 24.35
N LEU A 327 0.40 16.86 23.62
CA LEU A 327 1.59 16.20 23.09
C LEU A 327 2.62 15.88 24.18
N GLU A 328 2.73 16.69 25.24
CA GLU A 328 3.68 16.46 26.34
C GLU A 328 3.31 15.19 27.10
N ARG A 329 2.02 14.97 27.33
CA ARG A 329 1.51 13.74 27.96
C ARG A 329 1.78 12.48 27.13
N LYS A 330 1.96 12.62 25.81
CA LYS A 330 2.27 11.50 24.90
C LYS A 330 3.76 11.18 24.80
N GLN A 331 4.64 12.03 25.33
CA GLN A 331 6.09 11.80 25.40
C GLN A 331 6.53 10.93 26.59
N SER A 332 5.80 10.95 27.72
CA SER A 332 6.08 10.17 28.95
C SER A 332 5.56 8.74 28.87
#